data_AF-A0A940TEC7-F1
#
_entry.id   AF-A0A940TEC7-F1
#
_cell.length_a   1.000
_cell.length_b   1.000
_cell.length_c   1.000
_cell.angle_alpha   90.00
_cell.angle_beta   90.00
_cell.angle_gamma   90.00
#
_symmetry.space_group_name_H-M   'P 1'
#
loop_
_entity.id
_entity.type
_entity.pdbx_description
1 polymer ?
#
loop_
_entity_poly.entity_id
_entity_poly.type
_entity_poly.pdbx_seq_one_letter_code
_entity_poly.pdbx_strand_id
1 'polypeptide(L)'
;MQYEIDGKIDILSLTLPELCEKLVAMGEQKFRAKQVYEWLHKKTVTSFSQMTNLSAQMREKLSRNFCINSLFIVKKLESCTDNTLKYLYRLYDGNHIESVVMEYNHGTSLCVSTQVGCKMGCNFCASTIAGFKRNLLPSEILLQIYEAQRDSGRKISSIVLMGIGEPLDNFDNVIRFFELVSSPEGMNLSLRHVSLSTCGVVPKIYELAKLKLGVTLSISLHASNNESRSKTMPINNRYDINELVSACRDYFKETGRRISFEYAVIEGVNDSIEDAKRLKKLLSGLMCHINLIPVNKIDERDYTSSKKSTLSFQKYLCDMGLNATVRRTLGADINAACGQLRREYEI
;
A
#
# COMPACT_ATOMS: atom_id res chain seq x y z
N MET A 1 24.22 -8.99 -1.64
CA MET A 1 24.21 -7.51 -1.67
C MET A 1 22.76 -7.01 -1.66
N GLN A 2 22.53 -5.71 -1.47
CA GLN A 2 21.17 -5.14 -1.45
C GLN A 2 20.48 -5.36 -2.82
N TYR A 3 19.25 -5.90 -2.81
CA TYR A 3 18.39 -6.11 -3.99
C TYR A 3 18.95 -7.06 -5.07
N GLU A 4 19.46 -8.24 -4.70
CA GLU A 4 19.90 -9.24 -5.69
C GLU A 4 18.78 -10.21 -6.08
N ILE A 5 18.69 -10.51 -7.38
CA ILE A 5 17.82 -11.54 -7.98
C ILE A 5 18.70 -12.37 -8.91
N ASP A 6 18.77 -13.69 -8.67
CA ASP A 6 19.59 -14.65 -9.44
C ASP A 6 21.05 -14.19 -9.65
N GLY A 7 21.65 -13.62 -8.60
CA GLY A 7 23.05 -13.15 -8.62
C GLY A 7 23.30 -11.85 -9.37
N LYS A 8 22.25 -11.13 -9.80
CA LYS A 8 22.34 -9.81 -10.39
C LYS A 8 21.62 -8.78 -9.54
N ILE A 9 22.12 -7.54 -9.57
CA ILE A 9 21.46 -6.43 -8.87
C ILE A 9 20.21 -6.04 -9.66
N ASP A 10 19.07 -5.99 -8.99
CA ASP A 10 17.84 -5.43 -9.52
C ASP A 10 17.96 -3.91 -9.64
N ILE A 11 18.14 -3.46 -10.88
CA ILE A 11 18.41 -2.06 -11.19
C ILE A 11 17.21 -1.15 -10.91
N LEU A 12 15.99 -1.70 -10.86
CA LEU A 12 14.76 -0.94 -10.58
C LEU A 12 14.65 -0.50 -9.12
N SER A 13 15.39 -1.14 -8.20
CA SER A 13 15.40 -0.78 -6.78
C SER A 13 16.45 0.28 -6.42
N LEU A 14 17.31 0.63 -7.38
CA LEU A 14 18.39 1.61 -7.18
C LEU A 14 17.89 3.03 -7.35
N THR A 15 18.28 3.93 -6.45
CA THR A 15 18.06 5.37 -6.64
C THR A 15 18.99 5.89 -7.74
N LEU A 16 18.69 7.06 -8.29
CA LEU A 16 19.57 7.67 -9.30
C LEU A 16 21.02 7.86 -8.80
N PRO A 17 21.27 8.33 -7.55
CA PRO A 17 22.63 8.36 -7.00
C PRO A 17 23.32 7.00 -6.96
N GLU A 18 22.65 5.95 -6.48
CA GLU A 18 23.22 4.61 -6.41
C GLU A 18 23.50 4.02 -7.80
N LEU A 19 22.58 4.23 -8.75
CA LEU A 19 22.79 3.85 -10.14
C LEU A 19 24.01 4.56 -10.73
N CYS A 20 24.18 5.86 -10.43
CA CYS A 20 25.35 6.63 -10.84
C CYS A 20 26.64 6.03 -10.29
N GLU A 21 26.70 5.73 -8.99
CA GLU A 21 27.85 5.10 -8.35
C GLU A 21 28.20 3.75 -9.00
N LYS A 22 27.19 2.91 -9.23
CA LYS A 22 27.39 1.59 -9.85
C LYS A 22 27.89 1.69 -11.28
N LEU A 23 27.35 2.61 -12.09
CA LEU A 23 27.80 2.80 -13.47
C LEU A 23 29.21 3.40 -13.54
N VAL A 24 29.56 4.33 -12.66
CA VAL A 24 30.93 4.88 -12.57
C VAL A 24 31.93 3.79 -12.18
N ALA A 25 31.59 2.94 -11.23
CA ALA A 25 32.43 1.80 -10.85
C ALA A 25 32.67 0.81 -12.00
N MET A 26 31.77 0.77 -13.00
CA MET A 26 31.90 -0.02 -14.22
C MET A 26 32.65 0.71 -15.37
N GLY A 27 33.19 1.90 -15.10
CA GLY A 27 33.90 2.72 -16.07
C GLY A 27 33.01 3.52 -17.02
N GLU A 28 31.71 3.67 -16.72
CA GLU A 28 30.78 4.48 -17.51
C GLU A 28 30.72 5.95 -17.03
N GLN A 29 30.37 6.85 -17.94
CA GLN A 29 30.26 8.29 -17.64
C GLN A 29 29.00 8.59 -16.80
N LYS A 30 29.12 9.50 -15.81
CA LYS A 30 28.04 9.86 -14.87
C LYS A 30 26.68 10.17 -15.54
N PHE A 31 26.68 10.88 -16.67
CA PHE A 31 25.43 11.26 -17.33
C PHE A 31 24.63 10.06 -17.88
N ARG A 32 25.27 8.91 -18.07
CA ARG A 32 24.61 7.67 -18.50
C ARG A 32 23.59 7.17 -17.48
N ALA A 33 23.81 7.42 -16.19
CA ALA A 33 22.88 7.05 -15.14
C ALA A 33 21.50 7.66 -15.35
N LYS A 34 21.44 8.97 -15.67
CA LYS A 34 20.17 9.64 -15.95
C LYS A 34 19.46 9.04 -17.16
N GLN A 35 20.20 8.73 -18.24
CA GLN A 35 19.61 8.11 -19.43
C GLN A 35 18.99 6.75 -19.09
N VAL A 36 19.74 5.88 -18.40
CA VAL A 36 19.25 4.55 -17.97
C VAL A 36 18.05 4.71 -17.04
N TYR A 37 18.12 5.61 -16.05
CA TYR A 37 17.04 5.86 -15.09
C TYR A 37 15.74 6.30 -15.76
N GLU A 38 15.82 7.19 -16.77
CA GLU A 38 14.64 7.62 -17.54
C GLU A 38 14.04 6.47 -18.35
N TRP A 39 14.86 5.59 -18.93
CA TRP A 39 14.33 4.39 -19.59
C TRP A 39 13.60 3.47 -18.63
N LEU A 40 14.16 3.27 -17.43
CA LEU A 40 13.58 2.40 -16.40
C LEU A 40 12.28 2.98 -15.84
N HIS A 41 12.24 4.27 -15.47
CA HIS A 41 11.15 4.82 -14.67
C HIS A 41 10.19 5.74 -15.42
N LYS A 42 10.58 6.31 -16.58
CA LYS A 42 9.67 7.07 -17.46
C LYS A 42 9.16 6.25 -18.63
N LYS A 43 10.03 5.44 -19.24
CA LYS A 43 9.66 4.59 -20.39
C LYS A 43 9.25 3.18 -19.94
N THR A 44 9.54 2.79 -18.70
CA THR A 44 9.12 1.51 -18.10
C THR A 44 9.51 0.30 -18.95
N VAL A 45 10.74 0.33 -19.49
CA VAL A 45 11.27 -0.75 -20.34
C VAL A 45 11.40 -2.05 -19.56
N THR A 46 11.19 -3.17 -20.26
CA THR A 46 11.31 -4.52 -19.69
C THR A 46 12.61 -5.20 -20.09
N SER A 47 13.42 -4.58 -20.96
CA SER A 47 14.72 -5.11 -21.36
C SER A 47 15.69 -3.99 -21.71
N PHE A 48 16.98 -4.19 -21.39
CA PHE A 48 18.05 -3.29 -21.78
C PHE A 48 18.15 -3.11 -23.30
N SER A 49 17.72 -4.09 -24.10
CA SER A 49 17.73 -4.00 -25.56
C SER A 49 16.86 -2.84 -26.09
N GLN A 50 15.81 -2.44 -25.35
CA GLN A 50 14.89 -1.36 -25.71
C GLN A 50 15.51 0.03 -25.56
N MET A 51 16.66 0.16 -24.87
CA MET A 51 17.34 1.44 -24.63
C MET A 51 18.14 1.89 -25.86
N THR A 52 17.45 2.31 -26.93
CA THR A 52 18.03 2.53 -28.28
C THR A 52 19.06 3.65 -28.37
N ASN A 53 19.09 4.58 -27.41
CA ASN A 53 20.10 5.65 -27.34
C ASN A 53 21.40 5.22 -26.62
N LEU A 54 21.48 3.96 -26.16
CA LEU A 54 22.67 3.38 -25.56
C LEU A 54 23.38 2.48 -26.58
N SER A 55 24.72 2.48 -26.54
CA SER A 55 25.52 1.62 -27.41
C SER A 55 25.23 0.13 -27.14
N ALA A 56 25.49 -0.74 -28.12
CA ALA A 56 25.37 -2.19 -27.93
C ALA A 56 26.24 -2.68 -26.76
N GLN A 57 27.48 -2.19 -26.68
CA GLN A 57 28.42 -2.49 -25.59
C GLN A 57 27.86 -2.10 -24.21
N MET A 58 27.22 -0.94 -24.10
CA MET A 58 26.63 -0.51 -22.83
C MET A 58 25.44 -1.38 -22.42
N ARG A 59 24.54 -1.71 -23.36
CA ARG A 59 23.41 -2.61 -23.10
C ARG A 59 23.86 -4.00 -22.67
N GLU A 60 24.96 -4.49 -23.23
CA GLU A 60 25.58 -5.75 -22.83
C GLU A 60 26.18 -5.67 -21.41
N LYS A 61 26.94 -4.62 -21.09
CA LYS A 61 27.45 -4.39 -19.73
C LYS A 61 26.32 -4.34 -18.70
N LEU A 62 25.22 -3.65 -19.02
CA LEU A 62 24.04 -3.61 -18.15
C LEU A 62 23.47 -5.02 -17.95
N SER A 63 23.25 -5.77 -19.03
CA SER A 63 22.71 -7.13 -18.99
C SER A 63 23.58 -8.14 -18.24
N ARG A 64 24.91 -7.92 -18.21
CA ARG A 64 25.85 -8.77 -17.47
C ARG A 64 25.81 -8.52 -15.96
N ASN A 65 25.65 -7.26 -15.53
CA ASN A 65 25.78 -6.86 -14.11
C ASN A 65 24.44 -6.68 -13.39
N PHE A 66 23.39 -6.39 -14.14
CA PHE A 66 22.08 -6.06 -13.60
C PHE A 66 20.97 -6.90 -14.23
N CYS A 67 19.86 -6.97 -13.53
CA CYS A 67 18.58 -7.43 -14.06
C CYS A 67 17.55 -6.29 -13.97
N ILE A 68 16.54 -6.35 -14.84
CA ILE A 68 15.30 -5.58 -14.70
C ILE A 68 14.28 -6.57 -14.14
N ASN A 69 13.89 -6.40 -12.88
CA ASN A 69 12.89 -7.27 -12.27
C ASN A 69 11.56 -7.21 -13.04
N SER A 70 10.74 -8.24 -12.93
CA SER A 70 9.48 -8.38 -13.68
C SER A 70 8.36 -8.93 -12.82
N LEU A 71 7.15 -8.45 -13.06
CA LEU A 71 5.90 -9.00 -12.54
C LEU A 71 5.09 -9.54 -13.72
N PHE A 72 4.59 -10.78 -13.60
CA PHE A 72 3.81 -11.42 -14.66
C PHE A 72 2.34 -11.45 -14.30
N ILE A 73 1.48 -10.88 -15.14
CA ILE A 73 0.01 -10.99 -14.96
C ILE A 73 -0.39 -12.45 -15.22
N VAL A 74 -0.84 -13.13 -14.17
CA VAL A 74 -1.36 -14.51 -14.25
C VAL A 74 -2.86 -14.51 -14.48
N LYS A 75 -3.57 -13.56 -13.86
CA LYS A 75 -5.02 -13.43 -13.96
C LYS A 75 -5.39 -11.95 -13.85
N LYS A 76 -6.39 -11.56 -14.64
CA LYS A 76 -7.03 -10.24 -14.60
C LYS A 76 -8.52 -10.45 -14.44
N LEU A 77 -9.12 -9.70 -13.52
CA LEU A 77 -10.57 -9.62 -13.33
C LEU A 77 -10.99 -8.17 -13.52
N GLU A 78 -12.13 -7.98 -14.17
CA GLU A 78 -12.71 -6.67 -14.46
C GLU A 78 -14.14 -6.64 -13.93
N SER A 79 -14.43 -5.65 -13.09
CA SER A 79 -15.76 -5.44 -12.52
C SER A 79 -16.72 -5.01 -13.60
N CYS A 80 -17.90 -5.64 -13.62
CA CYS A 80 -18.97 -5.28 -14.54
C CYS A 80 -19.77 -4.06 -14.05
N THR A 81 -19.46 -3.53 -12.87
CA THR A 81 -20.29 -2.54 -12.17
C THR A 81 -19.60 -1.19 -11.96
N ASP A 82 -18.26 -1.15 -11.93
CA ASP A 82 -17.52 0.05 -11.56
C ASP A 82 -16.11 0.18 -12.16
N ASN A 83 -15.82 -0.52 -13.26
CA ASN A 83 -14.54 -0.49 -14.00
C ASN A 83 -13.30 -0.87 -13.16
N THR A 84 -13.48 -1.43 -11.96
CA THR A 84 -12.38 -1.89 -11.11
C THR A 84 -11.65 -3.06 -11.77
N LEU A 85 -10.33 -2.99 -11.83
CA LEU A 85 -9.49 -4.10 -12.32
C LEU A 85 -8.74 -4.71 -11.15
N LYS A 86 -8.81 -6.03 -11.00
CA LYS A 86 -7.95 -6.79 -10.08
C LYS A 86 -6.94 -7.60 -10.87
N TYR A 87 -5.68 -7.48 -10.49
CA TYR A 87 -4.57 -8.22 -11.05
C TYR A 87 -4.03 -9.22 -10.05
N LEU A 88 -3.81 -10.44 -10.50
CA LEU A 88 -2.96 -11.43 -9.82
C LEU A 88 -1.62 -11.47 -10.55
N TYR A 89 -0.54 -11.14 -9.85
CA TYR A 89 0.81 -11.21 -10.38
C TYR A 89 1.57 -12.40 -9.82
N ARG A 90 2.42 -12.99 -10.64
CA ARG A 90 3.50 -13.88 -10.22
C ARG A 90 4.82 -13.12 -10.17
N LEU A 91 5.52 -13.25 -9.04
CA LEU A 91 6.84 -12.71 -8.79
C LEU A 91 7.93 -13.63 -9.36
N TYR A 92 9.18 -13.16 -9.41
CA TYR A 92 10.31 -13.93 -9.95
C TYR A 92 10.53 -15.27 -9.24
N ASP A 93 10.24 -15.33 -7.94
CA ASP A 93 10.39 -16.51 -7.08
C ASP A 93 9.14 -17.41 -7.05
N GLY A 94 8.18 -17.17 -7.94
CA GLY A 94 6.97 -17.98 -8.08
C GLY A 94 5.85 -17.65 -7.10
N ASN A 95 6.08 -16.80 -6.11
CA ASN A 95 5.04 -16.30 -5.22
C ASN A 95 4.05 -15.40 -5.96
N HIS A 96 2.86 -15.22 -5.38
CA HIS A 96 1.81 -14.38 -5.96
C HIS A 96 1.44 -13.19 -5.07
N ILE A 97 1.05 -12.09 -5.70
CA ILE A 97 0.44 -10.93 -5.04
C ILE A 97 -0.70 -10.37 -5.87
N GLU A 98 -1.52 -9.52 -5.28
CA GLU A 98 -2.63 -8.87 -5.96
C GLU A 98 -2.50 -7.34 -5.91
N SER A 99 -2.99 -6.67 -6.95
CA SER A 99 -3.21 -5.21 -6.95
C SER A 99 -4.58 -4.89 -7.54
N VAL A 100 -5.12 -3.73 -7.17
CA VAL A 100 -6.45 -3.30 -7.60
C VAL A 100 -6.40 -1.88 -8.15
N VAL A 101 -6.81 -1.71 -9.40
CA VAL A 101 -7.00 -0.42 -10.05
C VAL A 101 -8.45 0.01 -9.86
N MET A 102 -8.67 1.17 -9.26
CA MET A 102 -9.99 1.74 -9.00
C MET A 102 -10.11 3.11 -9.66
N GLU A 103 -11.26 3.37 -10.27
CA GLU A 103 -11.55 4.67 -10.88
C GLU A 103 -12.38 5.54 -9.92
N TYR A 104 -11.84 6.72 -9.58
CA TYR A 104 -12.53 7.73 -8.79
C TYR A 104 -12.68 9.02 -9.61
N ASN A 105 -13.61 9.89 -9.19
CA ASN A 105 -13.83 11.19 -9.84
C ASN A 105 -12.57 12.09 -9.88
N HIS A 106 -11.61 11.86 -8.97
CA HIS A 106 -10.35 12.62 -8.89
C HIS A 106 -9.19 11.93 -9.61
N GLY A 107 -9.42 10.78 -10.26
CA GLY A 107 -8.43 10.01 -11.01
C GLY A 107 -8.34 8.54 -10.63
N THR A 108 -7.44 7.83 -11.30
CA THR A 108 -7.21 6.39 -11.09
C THR A 108 -6.34 6.16 -9.86
N SER A 109 -6.83 5.37 -8.92
CA SER A 109 -6.07 4.90 -7.75
C SER A 109 -5.61 3.46 -7.93
N LEU A 110 -4.38 3.17 -7.51
CA LEU A 110 -3.87 1.81 -7.43
C LEU A 110 -3.70 1.38 -5.97
N CYS A 111 -4.35 0.29 -5.58
CA CYS A 111 -4.08 -0.43 -4.35
C CYS A 111 -2.93 -1.41 -4.57
N VAL A 112 -1.82 -1.23 -3.85
CA VAL A 112 -0.62 -2.06 -3.98
C VAL A 112 -0.40 -2.94 -2.75
N SER A 113 0.16 -4.11 -3.00
CA SER A 113 0.70 -5.01 -1.97
C SER A 113 2.12 -4.60 -1.59
N THR A 114 2.52 -4.88 -0.36
CA THR A 114 3.85 -4.59 0.20
C THR A 114 4.58 -5.82 0.71
N GLN A 115 3.89 -6.95 0.85
CA GLN A 115 4.47 -8.22 1.29
C GLN A 115 3.81 -9.38 0.53
N VAL A 116 4.47 -10.54 0.53
CA VAL A 116 3.85 -11.82 0.15
C VAL A 116 3.22 -12.41 1.41
N GLY A 117 1.91 -12.24 1.55
CA GLY A 117 1.17 -12.52 2.78
C GLY A 117 1.39 -11.46 3.86
N CYS A 118 0.92 -11.70 5.08
CA CYS A 118 1.03 -10.73 6.18
C CYS A 118 1.18 -11.43 7.54
N LYS A 119 2.09 -10.92 8.39
CA LYS A 119 2.35 -11.49 9.74
C LYS A 119 1.36 -11.05 10.82
N MET A 120 0.55 -10.03 10.54
CA MET A 120 -0.20 -9.32 11.58
C MET A 120 -1.36 -10.12 12.18
N GLY A 121 -1.82 -11.19 11.50
CA GLY A 121 -2.85 -12.09 12.03
C GLY A 121 -4.22 -11.43 12.23
N CYS A 122 -4.52 -10.34 11.50
CA CYS A 122 -5.83 -9.70 11.53
C CYS A 122 -6.92 -10.68 11.06
N ASN A 123 -7.84 -10.99 11.96
CA ASN A 123 -8.83 -12.04 11.82
C ASN A 123 -9.80 -11.82 10.64
N PHE A 124 -10.09 -10.56 10.29
CA PHE A 124 -10.97 -10.20 9.17
C PHE A 124 -10.24 -10.08 7.82
N CYS A 125 -8.93 -10.33 7.76
CA CYS A 125 -8.12 -10.09 6.58
C CYS A 125 -7.68 -11.40 5.93
N ALA A 126 -8.15 -11.65 4.70
CA ALA A 126 -7.83 -12.87 3.96
C ALA A 126 -6.34 -13.03 3.64
N SER A 127 -5.59 -11.91 3.60
CA SER A 127 -4.14 -11.90 3.36
C SER A 127 -3.31 -12.61 4.42
N THR A 128 -3.89 -12.87 5.61
CA THR A 128 -3.24 -13.57 6.72
C THR A 128 -3.40 -15.08 6.67
N ILE A 129 -4.39 -15.59 5.91
CA ILE A 129 -4.76 -17.01 5.85
C ILE A 129 -3.60 -17.86 5.31
N ALA A 130 -3.02 -17.45 4.18
CA ALA A 130 -1.90 -18.15 3.54
C ALA A 130 -0.52 -17.82 4.17
N GLY A 131 -0.51 -17.16 5.34
CA GLY A 131 0.70 -16.82 6.11
C GLY A 131 1.66 -15.85 5.42
N PHE A 132 2.67 -15.36 6.14
CA PHE A 132 3.73 -14.52 5.59
C PHE A 132 4.85 -15.35 4.96
N LYS A 133 5.36 -14.93 3.80
CA LYS A 133 6.54 -15.51 3.14
C LYS A 133 7.73 -14.57 3.19
N ARG A 134 7.60 -13.37 2.63
CA ARG A 134 8.66 -12.35 2.60
C ARG A 134 8.13 -10.95 2.34
N ASN A 135 8.98 -9.97 2.57
CA ASN A 135 8.77 -8.59 2.14
C ASN A 135 8.94 -8.46 0.62
N LEU A 136 8.19 -7.54 0.01
CA LEU A 136 8.44 -7.13 -1.36
C LEU A 136 9.63 -6.18 -1.44
N LEU A 137 10.42 -6.30 -2.50
CA LEU A 137 11.46 -5.36 -2.87
C LEU A 137 10.84 -4.05 -3.38
N PRO A 138 11.57 -2.92 -3.36
CA PRO A 138 11.07 -1.65 -3.87
C PRO A 138 10.60 -1.74 -5.32
N SER A 139 11.34 -2.47 -6.17
CA SER A 139 10.94 -2.71 -7.57
C SER A 139 9.66 -3.52 -7.71
N GLU A 140 9.39 -4.49 -6.83
CA GLU A 140 8.16 -5.29 -6.89
C GLU A 140 6.92 -4.45 -6.52
N ILE A 141 7.08 -3.44 -5.66
CA ILE A 141 6.04 -2.45 -5.37
C ILE A 141 5.86 -1.49 -6.56
N LEU A 142 6.95 -0.99 -7.16
CA LEU A 142 6.91 -0.13 -8.36
C LEU A 142 6.27 -0.82 -9.56
N LEU A 143 6.63 -2.08 -9.81
CA LEU A 143 6.19 -2.84 -10.96
C LEU A 143 4.68 -3.07 -10.96
N GLN A 144 4.02 -3.14 -9.78
CA GLN A 144 2.56 -3.14 -9.73
C GLN A 144 1.94 -1.91 -10.39
N ILE A 145 2.64 -0.76 -10.37
CA ILE A 145 2.22 0.46 -11.07
C ILE A 145 2.52 0.34 -12.57
N TYR A 146 3.75 -0.06 -12.92
CA TYR A 146 4.18 -0.14 -14.32
C TYR A 146 3.34 -1.14 -15.12
N GLU A 147 3.12 -2.33 -14.58
CA GLU A 147 2.31 -3.36 -15.22
C GLU A 147 0.85 -2.94 -15.32
N ALA A 148 0.27 -2.38 -14.25
CA ALA A 148 -1.12 -1.91 -14.28
C ALA A 148 -1.32 -0.81 -15.33
N GLN A 149 -0.43 0.19 -15.40
CA GLN A 149 -0.53 1.24 -16.42
C GLN A 149 -0.34 0.69 -17.85
N ARG A 150 0.60 -0.24 -18.02
CA ARG A 150 0.89 -0.83 -19.33
C ARG A 150 -0.27 -1.67 -19.85
N ASP A 151 -0.86 -2.50 -19.00
CA ASP A 151 -2.00 -3.35 -19.37
C ASP A 151 -3.30 -2.55 -19.51
N SER A 152 -3.61 -1.67 -18.54
CA SER A 152 -4.89 -0.97 -18.52
C SER A 152 -4.93 0.26 -19.41
N GLY A 153 -3.76 0.79 -19.82
CA GLY A 153 -3.64 2.08 -20.52
C GLY A 153 -4.04 3.30 -19.67
N ARG A 154 -4.34 3.11 -18.37
CA ARG A 154 -4.81 4.17 -17.47
C ARG A 154 -3.62 4.71 -16.70
N LYS A 155 -3.44 6.04 -16.70
CA LYS A 155 -2.44 6.69 -15.84
C LYS A 155 -2.88 6.58 -14.37
N ILE A 156 -1.99 6.09 -13.51
CA ILE A 156 -2.21 6.05 -12.06
C ILE A 156 -1.91 7.43 -11.48
N SER A 157 -2.89 7.99 -10.79
CA SER A 157 -2.83 9.33 -10.18
C SER A 157 -2.57 9.29 -8.68
N SER A 158 -2.96 8.19 -8.02
CA SER A 158 -2.83 8.00 -6.57
C SER A 158 -2.55 6.53 -6.23
N ILE A 159 -1.89 6.33 -5.09
CA ILE A 159 -1.47 5.01 -4.63
C ILE A 159 -1.96 4.82 -3.19
N VAL A 160 -2.53 3.66 -2.90
CA VAL A 160 -2.89 3.26 -1.53
C VAL A 160 -2.19 1.96 -1.18
N LEU A 161 -1.43 1.95 -0.09
CA LEU A 161 -0.75 0.75 0.42
C LEU A 161 -1.73 0.06 1.37
N MET A 162 -2.75 -0.56 0.78
CA MET A 162 -3.84 -1.30 1.47
C MET A 162 -4.06 -2.69 0.86
N GLY A 163 -3.11 -3.17 0.06
CA GLY A 163 -3.14 -4.51 -0.53
C GLY A 163 -2.69 -5.56 0.49
N ILE A 164 -1.95 -6.57 0.02
CA ILE A 164 -1.40 -7.62 0.86
C ILE A 164 -0.17 -7.08 1.63
N GLY A 165 -0.17 -7.24 2.96
CA GLY A 165 0.96 -6.93 3.83
C GLY A 165 0.73 -5.74 4.77
N GLU A 166 1.63 -5.59 5.75
CA GLU A 166 1.72 -4.42 6.64
C GLU A 166 2.90 -3.54 6.18
N PRO A 167 2.63 -2.36 5.59
CA PRO A 167 3.68 -1.49 5.05
C PRO A 167 4.76 -1.11 6.06
N LEU A 168 4.41 -0.90 7.34
CA LEU A 168 5.41 -0.55 8.35
C LEU A 168 6.24 -1.73 8.84
N ASP A 169 5.82 -2.98 8.61
CA ASP A 169 6.67 -4.17 8.81
C ASP A 169 7.67 -4.36 7.65
N ASN A 170 7.40 -3.73 6.50
CA ASN A 170 8.31 -3.64 5.36
C ASN A 170 8.90 -2.22 5.18
N PHE A 171 9.25 -1.59 6.29
CA PHE A 171 9.58 -0.16 6.34
C PHE A 171 10.62 0.29 5.30
N ASP A 172 11.81 -0.31 5.30
CA ASP A 172 12.93 0.16 4.47
C ASP A 172 12.62 0.08 2.98
N ASN A 173 12.00 -1.02 2.53
CA ASN A 173 11.62 -1.17 1.11
C ASN A 173 10.49 -0.22 0.72
N VAL A 174 9.55 0.07 1.64
CA VAL A 174 8.46 1.04 1.40
C VAL A 174 9.00 2.46 1.32
N ILE A 175 9.94 2.85 2.19
CA ILE A 175 10.58 4.16 2.12
C ILE A 175 11.38 4.29 0.82
N ARG A 176 12.14 3.25 0.43
CA ARG A 176 12.84 3.25 -0.86
C ARG A 176 11.86 3.35 -2.04
N PHE A 177 10.74 2.64 -1.99
CA PHE A 177 9.68 2.77 -2.99
C PHE A 177 9.16 4.22 -3.10
N PHE A 178 8.95 4.91 -1.99
CA PHE A 178 8.53 6.32 -2.00
C PHE A 178 9.57 7.24 -2.65
N GLU A 179 10.86 7.01 -2.39
CA GLU A 179 11.93 7.76 -3.03
C GLU A 179 11.93 7.55 -4.57
N LEU A 180 11.81 6.31 -5.02
CA LEU A 180 11.82 5.97 -6.44
C LEU A 180 10.59 6.50 -7.19
N VAL A 181 9.38 6.32 -6.62
CA VAL A 181 8.13 6.73 -7.27
C VAL A 181 7.99 8.26 -7.34
N SER A 182 8.58 8.98 -6.38
CA SER A 182 8.53 10.44 -6.32
C SER A 182 9.72 11.14 -6.99
N SER A 183 10.70 10.38 -7.50
CA SER A 183 11.87 10.93 -8.15
C SER A 183 11.50 11.82 -9.36
N PRO A 184 12.00 13.06 -9.44
CA PRO A 184 11.77 13.97 -10.58
C PRO A 184 12.29 13.42 -11.92
N GLU A 185 13.34 12.61 -11.88
CA GLU A 185 13.93 11.93 -13.04
C GLU A 185 13.20 10.65 -13.42
N GLY A 186 12.24 10.21 -12.62
CA GLY A 186 11.39 9.04 -12.85
C GLY A 186 9.93 9.43 -13.07
N MET A 187 9.02 8.75 -12.34
CA MET A 187 7.58 8.99 -12.42
C MET A 187 7.14 10.36 -11.87
N ASN A 188 7.92 10.93 -10.95
CA ASN A 188 7.63 12.20 -10.29
C ASN A 188 6.21 12.25 -9.67
N LEU A 189 5.77 11.15 -9.05
CA LEU A 189 4.48 11.09 -8.39
C LEU A 189 4.56 11.77 -7.02
N SER A 190 3.78 12.84 -6.82
CA SER A 190 3.72 13.53 -5.54
C SER A 190 3.22 12.59 -4.44
N LEU A 191 4.00 12.45 -3.37
CA LEU A 191 3.63 11.64 -2.20
C LEU A 191 2.35 12.12 -1.51
N ARG A 192 1.84 13.32 -1.82
CA ARG A 192 0.52 13.79 -1.34
C ARG A 192 -0.64 12.96 -1.91
N HIS A 193 -0.43 12.23 -3.00
CA HIS A 193 -1.38 11.30 -3.58
C HIS A 193 -1.14 9.84 -3.14
N VAL A 194 -0.28 9.64 -2.13
CA VAL A 194 0.03 8.33 -1.58
C VAL A 194 -0.52 8.22 -0.17
N SER A 195 -1.34 7.18 0.07
CA SER A 195 -1.83 6.83 1.40
C SER A 195 -1.15 5.55 1.88
N LEU A 196 -0.47 5.62 3.02
CA LEU A 196 0.08 4.47 3.71
C LEU A 196 -0.89 4.05 4.82
N SER A 197 -1.35 2.80 4.79
CA SER A 197 -2.16 2.24 5.87
C SER A 197 -1.31 1.36 6.78
N THR A 198 -1.56 1.39 8.09
CA THR A 198 -0.92 0.50 9.07
C THR A 198 -1.90 -0.01 10.11
N CYS A 199 -1.71 -1.25 10.56
CA CYS A 199 -2.38 -1.83 11.72
C CYS A 199 -1.81 -1.33 13.06
N GLY A 200 -0.78 -0.48 13.05
CA GLY A 200 -0.25 0.16 14.26
C GLY A 200 1.08 -0.41 14.74
N VAL A 201 2.07 -0.54 13.86
CA VAL A 201 3.46 -0.79 14.27
C VAL A 201 4.06 0.49 14.86
N VAL A 202 3.77 0.75 16.13
CA VAL A 202 4.00 2.06 16.80
C VAL A 202 5.42 2.61 16.61
N PRO A 203 6.51 1.86 16.85
CA PRO A 203 7.87 2.38 16.65
C PRO A 203 8.11 2.93 15.24
N LYS A 204 7.51 2.30 14.22
CA LYS A 204 7.65 2.71 12.83
C LYS A 204 6.80 3.92 12.44
N ILE A 205 5.74 4.22 13.19
CA ILE A 205 5.02 5.50 13.07
C ILE A 205 5.93 6.66 13.48
N TYR A 206 6.68 6.49 14.57
CA TYR A 206 7.66 7.49 15.02
C TYR A 206 8.81 7.68 14.03
N GLU A 207 9.34 6.59 13.47
CA GLU A 207 10.36 6.68 12.41
C GLU A 207 9.80 7.37 11.16
N LEU A 208 8.58 7.03 10.72
CA LEU A 208 7.93 7.68 9.58
C LEU A 208 7.74 9.19 9.81
N ALA A 209 7.36 9.61 11.02
CA ALA A 209 7.16 11.02 11.36
C ALA A 209 8.42 11.86 11.13
N LYS A 210 9.60 11.33 11.49
CA LYS A 210 10.89 12.01 11.34
C LYS A 210 11.26 12.27 9.88
N LEU A 211 10.80 11.42 8.96
CA LEU A 211 11.04 11.58 7.52
C LEU A 211 10.24 12.73 6.90
N LYS A 212 9.17 13.21 7.58
CA LYS A 212 8.32 14.33 7.14
C LYS A 212 7.84 14.21 5.69
N LEU A 213 7.57 12.98 5.26
CA LEU A 213 7.11 12.70 3.91
C LEU A 213 5.71 13.29 3.65
N GLY A 214 5.42 13.56 2.38
CA GLY A 214 4.13 14.09 1.94
C GLY A 214 2.96 13.09 2.02
N VAL A 215 3.15 11.88 2.52
CA VAL A 215 2.14 10.81 2.54
C VAL A 215 0.98 11.11 3.48
N THR A 216 -0.19 10.53 3.19
CA THR A 216 -1.29 10.44 4.13
C THR A 216 -1.13 9.17 4.97
N LEU A 217 -1.09 9.31 6.29
CA LEU A 217 -1.07 8.17 7.21
C LEU A 217 -2.51 7.75 7.53
N SER A 218 -2.82 6.49 7.26
CA SER A 218 -4.10 5.85 7.60
C SER A 218 -3.89 4.76 8.64
N ILE A 219 -4.70 4.75 9.69
CA ILE A 219 -4.60 3.79 10.80
C ILE A 219 -5.79 2.84 10.76
N SER A 220 -5.52 1.55 10.60
CA SER A 220 -6.52 0.49 10.75
C SER A 220 -6.86 0.32 12.23
N LEU A 221 -7.91 1.01 12.67
CA LEU A 221 -8.35 1.04 14.07
C LEU A 221 -9.39 -0.05 14.35
N HIS A 222 -10.46 -0.07 13.57
CA HIS A 222 -11.56 -1.06 13.56
C HIS A 222 -12.30 -1.37 14.89
N ALA A 223 -11.89 -0.78 16.01
CA ALA A 223 -12.53 -0.94 17.31
C ALA A 223 -12.30 0.29 18.21
N SER A 224 -13.24 0.54 19.10
CA SER A 224 -13.25 1.69 20.04
C SER A 224 -12.58 1.39 21.39
N ASN A 225 -12.17 0.14 21.64
CA ASN A 225 -11.61 -0.33 22.90
C ASN A 225 -10.63 -1.51 22.71
N ASN A 226 -9.73 -1.70 23.68
CA ASN A 226 -8.66 -2.72 23.60
C ASN A 226 -9.20 -4.15 23.53
N GLU A 227 -10.26 -4.49 24.25
CA GLU A 227 -10.81 -5.86 24.28
C GLU A 227 -11.28 -6.28 22.88
N SER A 228 -12.12 -5.47 22.24
CA SER A 228 -12.61 -5.71 20.89
C SER A 228 -11.48 -5.70 19.85
N ARG A 229 -10.51 -4.79 20.01
CA ARG A 229 -9.39 -4.68 19.07
C ARG A 229 -8.45 -5.87 19.15
N SER A 230 -8.07 -6.32 20.35
CA SER A 230 -7.21 -7.50 20.53
C SER A 230 -7.84 -8.78 20.01
N LYS A 231 -9.18 -8.92 20.05
CA LYS A 231 -9.90 -10.06 19.46
C LYS A 231 -9.81 -10.11 17.92
N THR A 232 -9.63 -8.97 17.26
CA THR A 232 -9.63 -8.87 15.79
C THR A 232 -8.26 -8.58 15.19
N MET A 233 -7.40 -7.88 15.92
CA MET A 233 -6.09 -7.40 15.50
C MET A 233 -5.06 -7.71 16.61
N PRO A 234 -4.36 -8.86 16.55
CA PRO A 234 -3.42 -9.30 17.59
C PRO A 234 -2.32 -8.30 17.93
N ILE A 235 -1.93 -7.44 17.00
CA ILE A 235 -0.98 -6.34 17.22
C ILE A 235 -1.37 -5.44 18.40
N ASN A 236 -2.66 -5.35 18.73
CA ASN A 236 -3.15 -4.59 19.87
C ASN A 236 -2.67 -5.13 21.23
N ASN A 237 -2.32 -6.41 21.31
CA ASN A 237 -1.73 -6.98 22.53
C ASN A 237 -0.29 -6.50 22.75
N ARG A 238 0.36 -6.04 21.68
CA ARG A 238 1.71 -5.47 21.73
C ARG A 238 1.69 -3.96 21.88
N TYR A 239 0.85 -3.30 21.08
CA TYR A 239 0.68 -1.84 21.07
C TYR A 239 -0.80 -1.54 21.22
N ASP A 240 -1.19 -1.16 22.42
CA ASP A 240 -2.59 -0.92 22.75
C ASP A 240 -3.12 0.34 22.04
N ILE A 241 -4.44 0.54 22.06
CA ILE A 241 -5.08 1.68 21.39
C ILE A 241 -4.54 3.03 21.88
N ASN A 242 -4.26 3.16 23.18
CA ASN A 242 -3.84 4.44 23.75
C ASN A 242 -2.42 4.77 23.29
N GLU A 243 -1.52 3.79 23.29
CA GLU A 243 -0.17 3.91 22.77
C GLU A 243 -0.19 4.26 21.27
N LEU A 244 -1.01 3.55 20.49
CA LEU A 244 -1.19 3.83 19.06
C LEU A 244 -1.66 5.26 18.80
N VAL A 245 -2.69 5.72 19.53
CA VAL A 245 -3.22 7.07 19.36
C VAL A 245 -2.23 8.13 19.87
N SER A 246 -1.42 7.83 20.88
CA SER A 246 -0.31 8.71 21.29
C SER A 246 0.70 8.88 20.15
N ALA A 247 1.12 7.79 19.51
CA ALA A 247 2.03 7.85 18.35
C ALA A 247 1.41 8.64 17.18
N CYS A 248 0.10 8.54 16.98
CA CYS A 248 -0.62 9.36 16.00
C CYS A 248 -0.59 10.85 16.34
N ARG A 249 -0.73 11.21 17.63
CA ARG A 249 -0.63 12.61 18.07
C ARG A 249 0.76 13.17 17.82
N ASP A 250 1.79 12.39 18.12
CA ASP A 250 3.18 12.76 17.89
C ASP A 250 3.48 12.89 16.39
N TYR A 251 2.96 11.98 15.57
CA TYR A 251 3.06 12.09 14.10
C TYR A 251 2.42 13.39 13.59
N PHE A 252 1.21 13.73 14.06
CA PHE A 252 0.55 14.99 13.69
C PHE A 252 1.36 16.20 14.17
N LYS A 253 1.89 16.18 15.39
CA LYS A 253 2.70 17.27 15.94
C LYS A 253 3.98 17.50 15.14
N GLU A 254 4.66 16.43 14.71
CA GLU A 254 5.92 16.51 13.98
C GLU A 254 5.74 16.93 12.51
N THR A 255 4.64 16.50 11.88
CA THR A 255 4.44 16.64 10.42
C THR A 255 3.38 17.68 10.04
N GLY A 256 2.49 18.04 10.96
CA GLY A 256 1.27 18.83 10.69
C GLY A 256 0.24 18.14 9.80
N ARG A 257 0.43 16.85 9.46
CA ARG A 257 -0.41 16.14 8.49
C ARG A 257 -1.55 15.41 9.18
N ARG A 258 -2.78 15.66 8.71
CA ARG A 258 -3.99 14.98 9.19
C ARG A 258 -3.88 13.46 9.02
N ILE A 259 -4.36 12.73 10.03
CA ILE A 259 -4.40 11.26 10.05
C ILE A 259 -5.80 10.78 9.68
N SER A 260 -5.88 9.71 8.89
CA SER A 260 -7.13 9.00 8.62
C SER A 260 -7.23 7.76 9.51
N PHE A 261 -8.38 7.49 10.11
CA PHE A 261 -8.66 6.25 10.83
C PHE A 261 -9.65 5.42 10.02
N GLU A 262 -9.24 4.22 9.60
CA GLU A 262 -10.11 3.24 8.96
C GLU A 262 -10.86 2.46 10.05
N TYR A 263 -12.18 2.42 9.95
CA TYR A 263 -13.06 1.77 10.92
C TYR A 263 -14.05 0.87 10.19
N ALA A 264 -13.93 -0.44 10.41
CA ALA A 264 -14.83 -1.41 9.81
C ALA A 264 -16.09 -1.42 10.67
N VAL A 265 -17.23 -1.06 10.08
CA VAL A 265 -18.51 -1.02 10.79
C VAL A 265 -19.13 -2.42 10.72
N ILE A 266 -19.41 -2.98 11.89
CA ILE A 266 -20.06 -4.28 12.06
C ILE A 266 -21.30 -4.05 12.92
N GLU A 267 -22.46 -4.35 12.35
CA GLU A 267 -23.75 -4.08 12.97
C GLU A 267 -23.93 -4.87 14.27
N GLY A 268 -24.27 -4.17 15.36
CA GLY A 268 -24.45 -4.75 16.68
C GLY A 268 -23.16 -5.09 17.44
N VAL A 269 -21.99 -4.83 16.85
CA VAL A 269 -20.68 -5.19 17.44
C VAL A 269 -19.86 -3.97 17.80
N ASN A 270 -19.78 -2.98 16.91
CA ASN A 270 -18.91 -1.81 17.10
C ASN A 270 -19.48 -0.50 16.55
N ASP A 271 -20.81 -0.43 16.38
CA ASP A 271 -21.56 0.66 15.76
C ASP A 271 -22.56 1.36 16.71
N SER A 272 -22.43 1.17 18.03
CA SER A 272 -23.34 1.77 19.01
C SER A 272 -23.02 3.26 19.28
N ILE A 273 -23.95 3.99 19.93
CA ILE A 273 -23.68 5.37 20.36
C ILE A 273 -22.58 5.41 21.44
N GLU A 274 -22.45 4.38 22.28
CA GLU A 274 -21.36 4.22 23.24
C GLU A 274 -20.02 4.02 22.55
N ASP A 275 -19.97 3.29 21.43
CA ASP A 275 -18.78 3.20 20.58
C ASP A 275 -18.38 4.56 20.02
N ALA A 276 -19.34 5.35 19.53
CA ALA A 276 -19.09 6.71 19.06
C ALA A 276 -18.55 7.61 20.19
N LYS A 277 -19.12 7.52 21.40
CA LYS A 277 -18.61 8.26 22.58
C LYS A 277 -17.18 7.84 22.95
N ARG A 278 -16.87 6.54 22.90
CA ARG A 278 -15.51 6.03 23.16
C ARG A 278 -14.51 6.55 22.12
N LEU A 279 -14.85 6.49 20.83
CA LEU A 279 -14.03 7.05 19.75
C LEU A 279 -13.83 8.55 19.91
N LYS A 280 -14.89 9.30 20.26
CA LYS A 280 -14.78 10.75 20.51
C LYS A 280 -13.81 11.06 21.64
N LYS A 281 -13.89 10.33 22.75
CA LYS A 281 -12.96 10.48 23.87
C LYS A 281 -11.52 10.16 23.45
N LEU A 282 -11.33 9.04 22.76
CA LEU A 282 -10.03 8.56 22.33
C LEU A 282 -9.33 9.54 21.37
N LEU A 283 -10.06 10.04 20.38
CA LEU A 283 -9.55 10.89 19.31
C LEU A 283 -9.67 12.39 19.62
N SER A 284 -10.10 12.75 20.84
CA SER A 284 -10.28 14.14 21.25
C SER A 284 -9.02 14.97 21.02
N GLY A 285 -9.15 16.15 20.40
CA GLY A 285 -8.02 17.04 20.11
C GLY A 285 -7.05 16.55 19.03
N LEU A 286 -7.28 15.39 18.39
CA LEU A 286 -6.50 14.95 17.24
C LEU A 286 -7.17 15.40 15.94
N MET A 287 -6.42 16.10 15.09
CA MET A 287 -6.89 16.43 13.75
C MET A 287 -6.88 15.17 12.88
N CYS A 288 -8.06 14.57 12.75
CA CYS A 288 -8.24 13.32 12.04
C CYS A 288 -9.52 13.28 11.21
N HIS A 289 -9.59 12.27 10.36
CA HIS A 289 -10.76 11.89 9.58
C HIS A 289 -11.06 10.42 9.84
N ILE A 290 -12.32 10.05 10.03
CA ILE A 290 -12.74 8.67 10.23
C ILE A 290 -13.37 8.17 8.94
N ASN A 291 -12.77 7.16 8.33
CA ASN A 291 -13.28 6.48 7.16
C ASN A 291 -14.00 5.20 7.56
N LEU A 292 -15.33 5.22 7.50
CA LEU A 292 -16.18 4.10 7.84
C LEU A 292 -16.26 3.14 6.65
N ILE A 293 -15.88 1.89 6.87
CA ILE A 293 -15.91 0.81 5.87
C ILE A 293 -17.05 -0.14 6.28
N PRO A 294 -18.18 -0.15 5.57
CA PRO A 294 -19.20 -1.17 5.79
C PRO A 294 -18.59 -2.54 5.51
N VAL A 295 -18.65 -3.47 6.47
CA VAL A 295 -18.15 -4.83 6.25
C VAL A 295 -19.11 -5.59 5.34
N ASN A 296 -18.57 -6.08 4.22
CA ASN A 296 -19.29 -6.99 3.33
C ASN A 296 -19.34 -8.39 3.96
N LYS A 297 -20.43 -9.12 3.73
CA LYS A 297 -20.50 -10.53 4.12
C LYS A 297 -19.41 -11.31 3.40
N ILE A 298 -18.61 -12.09 4.13
CA ILE A 298 -17.64 -13.03 3.58
C ILE A 298 -18.06 -14.45 3.98
N ASP A 299 -17.71 -15.45 3.17
CA ASP A 299 -18.15 -16.84 3.38
C ASP A 299 -17.64 -17.41 4.71
N GLU A 300 -16.50 -16.90 5.19
CA GLU A 300 -15.80 -17.41 6.36
C GLU A 300 -16.29 -16.83 7.69
N ARG A 301 -17.14 -15.77 7.70
CA ARG A 301 -17.61 -15.10 8.93
C ARG A 301 -18.99 -14.45 8.80
N ASP A 302 -19.80 -14.55 9.86
CA ASP A 302 -21.14 -13.96 9.97
C ASP A 302 -21.17 -12.44 10.30
N TYR A 303 -20.11 -11.69 9.95
CA TYR A 303 -20.13 -10.23 10.14
C TYR A 303 -20.85 -9.54 8.98
N THR A 304 -21.81 -8.67 9.31
CA THR A 304 -22.56 -7.89 8.34
C THR A 304 -22.71 -6.44 8.80
N SER A 305 -22.90 -5.53 7.85
CA SER A 305 -23.34 -4.17 8.14
C SER A 305 -24.45 -3.75 7.19
N SER A 306 -25.55 -3.23 7.72
CA SER A 306 -26.56 -2.56 6.91
C SER A 306 -26.15 -1.10 6.61
N LYS A 307 -26.59 -0.59 5.46
CA LYS A 307 -26.45 0.83 5.10
C LYS A 307 -27.05 1.74 6.18
N LYS A 308 -28.14 1.32 6.81
CA LYS A 308 -28.79 2.06 7.90
C LYS A 308 -27.88 2.15 9.13
N SER A 309 -27.35 1.03 9.62
CA SER A 309 -26.40 0.98 10.75
C SER A 309 -25.20 1.90 10.49
N THR A 310 -24.55 1.77 9.33
CA THR A 310 -23.37 2.58 9.02
C THR A 310 -23.68 4.09 8.98
N LEU A 311 -24.80 4.50 8.37
CA LEU A 311 -25.20 5.91 8.32
C LEU A 311 -25.61 6.46 9.69
N SER A 312 -26.26 5.65 10.52
CA SER A 312 -26.56 6.00 11.91
C SER A 312 -25.29 6.22 12.72
N PHE A 313 -24.30 5.33 12.60
CA PHE A 313 -23.03 5.48 13.29
C PHE A 313 -22.25 6.70 12.80
N GLN A 314 -22.23 6.93 11.47
CA GLN A 314 -21.67 8.16 10.89
C GLN A 314 -22.30 9.40 11.51
N LYS A 315 -23.63 9.42 11.61
CA LYS A 315 -24.36 10.54 12.21
C LYS A 315 -23.95 10.76 13.66
N TYR A 316 -23.85 9.72 14.48
CA TYR A 316 -23.39 9.84 15.87
C TYR A 316 -22.00 10.49 15.97
N LEU A 317 -21.06 10.09 15.12
CA LEU A 317 -19.71 10.66 15.09
C LEU A 317 -19.74 12.15 14.68
N CYS A 318 -20.48 12.48 13.62
CA CYS A 318 -20.62 13.85 13.13
C CYS A 318 -21.31 14.77 14.14
N ASP A 319 -22.40 14.33 14.79
CA ASP A 319 -23.11 15.07 15.82
C ASP A 319 -22.20 15.37 17.04
N MET A 320 -21.20 14.53 17.28
CA MET A 320 -20.16 14.73 18.30
C MET A 320 -18.95 15.54 17.81
N GLY A 321 -19.00 16.10 16.59
CA GLY A 321 -17.96 16.93 16.00
C GLY A 321 -16.72 16.17 15.53
N LEU A 322 -16.85 14.88 15.18
CA LEU A 322 -15.83 14.14 14.45
C LEU A 322 -16.12 14.20 12.94
N ASN A 323 -15.07 14.30 12.13
CA ASN A 323 -15.21 14.21 10.68
C ASN A 323 -15.27 12.74 10.28
N ALA A 324 -16.43 12.26 9.82
CA ALA A 324 -16.62 10.87 9.40
C ALA A 324 -17.29 10.76 8.03
N THR A 325 -16.75 9.88 7.17
CA THR A 325 -17.35 9.55 5.86
C THR A 325 -17.49 8.05 5.69
N VAL A 326 -18.53 7.63 4.97
CA VAL A 326 -18.67 6.24 4.53
C VAL A 326 -17.90 6.03 3.24
N ARG A 327 -16.99 5.06 3.24
CA ARG A 327 -16.21 4.67 2.06
C ARG A 327 -17.13 4.04 1.02
N ARG A 328 -16.98 4.46 -0.24
CA ARG A 328 -17.63 3.78 -1.37
C ARG A 328 -17.02 2.38 -1.53
N THR A 329 -17.87 1.36 -1.61
CA THR A 329 -17.45 -0.01 -1.93
C THR A 329 -17.22 -0.10 -3.43
N LEU A 330 -16.05 -0.59 -3.85
CA LEU A 330 -15.69 -0.79 -5.25
C LEU A 330 -15.13 -2.21 -5.44
N GLY A 331 -15.42 -2.83 -6.59
CA GLY A 331 -14.90 -4.14 -7.00
C GLY A 331 -15.32 -5.31 -6.11
N ALA A 332 -16.47 -5.20 -5.43
CA ALA A 332 -16.98 -6.27 -4.57
C ALA A 332 -17.39 -7.52 -5.36
N ASP A 333 -17.86 -7.36 -6.60
CA ASP A 333 -18.25 -8.42 -7.53
C ASP A 333 -17.08 -9.30 -7.97
N ILE A 334 -15.85 -8.80 -7.86
CA ILE A 334 -14.62 -9.51 -8.26
C ILE A 334 -13.67 -9.81 -7.08
N ASN A 335 -14.17 -9.76 -5.84
CA ASN A 335 -13.37 -9.95 -4.63
C ASN A 335 -12.14 -9.02 -4.58
N ALA A 336 -12.32 -7.74 -4.92
CA ALA A 336 -11.27 -6.71 -4.94
C ALA A 336 -11.45 -5.63 -3.87
N ALA A 337 -12.48 -5.74 -3.02
CA ALA A 337 -12.66 -4.82 -1.91
C ALA A 337 -11.61 -5.05 -0.81
N CYS A 338 -11.41 -4.04 0.05
CA CYS A 338 -10.43 -4.10 1.14
C CYS A 338 -10.63 -5.37 2.00
N GLY A 339 -9.54 -6.11 2.24
CA GLY A 339 -9.53 -7.32 3.05
C GLY A 339 -9.82 -8.63 2.30
N GLN A 340 -10.20 -8.58 1.01
CA GLN A 340 -10.55 -9.77 0.22
C GLN A 340 -9.38 -10.37 -0.60
N LEU A 341 -8.21 -9.73 -0.60
CA LEU A 341 -7.03 -10.19 -1.35
C LEU A 341 -6.38 -11.38 -0.64
N ARG A 342 -6.25 -12.51 -1.34
CA ARG A 342 -5.98 -13.84 -0.73
C ARG A 342 -5.07 -14.79 -1.52
N ARG A 343 -4.47 -14.39 -2.65
CA ARG A 343 -3.61 -15.29 -3.48
C ARG A 343 -4.30 -16.61 -3.87
N GLU A 344 -5.39 -16.54 -4.65
CA GLU A 344 -6.28 -17.68 -4.94
C GLU A 344 -5.64 -18.96 -5.55
N TYR A 345 -4.38 -18.96 -5.99
CA TYR A 345 -3.73 -20.18 -6.54
C TYR A 345 -3.12 -21.13 -5.50
N GLU A 346 -3.01 -20.71 -4.22
CA GLU A 346 -2.36 -21.49 -3.16
C GLU A 346 -3.34 -22.15 -2.17
N ILE A 347 -4.65 -22.07 -2.42
CA ILE A 347 -5.71 -22.70 -1.59
C ILE A 347 -6.38 -23.82 -2.38
#